data_AF-A0A2D6G5I5-F1
#
_entry.id   AF-A0A2D6G5I5-F1
#
_cell.length_a   1.000
_cell.length_b   1.000
_cell.length_c   1.000
_cell.angle_alpha   90.00
_cell.angle_beta   90.00
_cell.angle_gamma   90.00
#
_symmetry.space_group_name_H-M   'P 1'
#
loop_
_entity.id
_entity.type
_entity.pdbx_description
1 polymer ?
#
loop_
_entity_poly.entity_id
_entity_poly.type
_entity_poly.pdbx_seq_one_letter_code
_entity_poly.pdbx_strand_id
1 'polypeptide(L)' 'MVDLDTDNAEIRRYFKGATEMLGRVPNSYRILARSPLTAKMLLPFNAVMQREAAGSLLSSRIKEMVIIKTSHVNGCAY' A
#
# COMPACT_ATOMS: atom_id res chain seq x y z
N MET A 1 0.19 -7.01 14.13
CA MET A 1 0.18 -7.01 12.65
C MET A 1 -0.45 -8.32 12.23
N VAL A 2 -1.22 -8.41 11.14
CA VAL A 2 -1.74 -9.71 10.69
C VAL A 2 -0.59 -10.53 10.11
N ASP A 3 -0.49 -11.80 10.49
CA ASP A 3 0.57 -12.69 10.01
C ASP A 3 0.36 -13.13 8.56
N LEU A 4 1.47 -13.39 7.87
CA LEU A 4 1.45 -13.70 6.44
C LEU A 4 0.81 -15.07 6.15
N ASP A 5 0.84 -15.97 7.14
CA ASP A 5 0.28 -17.32 7.15
C ASP A 5 -1.17 -17.37 7.67
N THR A 6 -1.87 -16.23 7.76
CA THR A 6 -3.25 -16.18 8.24
C THR A 6 -4.21 -17.11 7.49
N ASP A 7 -5.10 -17.77 8.23
CA ASP A 7 -6.17 -18.62 7.69
C ASP A 7 -7.30 -17.84 7.01
N ASN A 8 -7.34 -16.51 7.14
CA ASN A 8 -8.34 -15.68 6.47
C ASN A 8 -8.07 -15.57 4.96
N ALA A 9 -8.94 -16.20 4.16
CA ALA A 9 -8.81 -16.24 2.70
C ALA A 9 -8.86 -14.85 2.03
N GLU A 10 -9.63 -13.89 2.56
CA GLU A 10 -9.70 -12.55 1.99
C GLU A 10 -8.40 -11.78 2.20
N ILE A 11 -7.82 -11.87 3.40
CA ILE A 11 -6.55 -11.23 3.73
C ILE A 11 -5.41 -11.83 2.89
N ARG A 12 -5.39 -13.16 2.70
CA ARG A 12 -4.42 -13.80 1.81
C ARG A 12 -4.51 -13.29 0.37
N ARG A 13 -5.72 -13.09 -0.16
CA ARG A 13 -5.91 -12.51 -1.50
C ARG A 13 -5.39 -11.07 -1.58
N TYR A 14 -5.65 -10.28 -0.55
CA TYR A 14 -5.13 -8.91 -0.45
C TYR A 14 -3.59 -8.89 -0.40
N PHE A 15 -2.97 -9.74 0.41
CA PHE A 15 -1.51 -9.88 0.49
C PHE A 15 -0.89 -10.38 -0.81
N LYS A 16 -1.55 -11.32 -1.51
CA LYS A 16 -1.12 -11.75 -2.83
C LYS A 16 -1.10 -10.57 -3.82
N GLY A 17 -2.18 -9.79 -3.89
CA GLY A 17 -2.24 -8.61 -4.77
C GLY A 17 -1.20 -7.54 -4.40
N ALA A 18 -0.91 -7.36 -3.11
CA ALA A 18 0.17 -6.50 -2.66
C ALA A 18 1.55 -6.98 -3.12
N THR A 19 1.83 -8.28 -3.02
CA THR A 19 3.08 -8.88 -3.50
C THR A 19 3.21 -8.77 -5.01
N GLU A 20 2.14 -9.00 -5.78
CA GLU A 20 2.16 -8.85 -7.24
C GLU A 20 2.41 -7.39 -7.66
N MET A 21 1.86 -6.42 -6.94
CA MET A 21 2.03 -4.99 -7.27
C MET A 21 3.35 -4.38 -6.74
N LEU A 22 3.81 -4.82 -5.57
CA LEU A 22 4.90 -4.15 -4.82
C LEU A 22 6.13 -5.05 -4.59
N GLY A 23 6.07 -6.33 -4.97
CA GLY A 23 7.11 -7.34 -4.71
C GLY A 23 7.17 -7.85 -3.27
N ARG A 24 6.36 -7.31 -2.36
CA ARG A 24 6.29 -7.70 -0.94
C ARG A 24 4.97 -7.27 -0.31
N VAL A 25 4.70 -7.73 0.91
CA VAL A 25 3.62 -7.21 1.76
C VAL A 25 4.18 -6.20 2.76
N PRO A 26 3.87 -4.89 2.64
CA PRO A 26 4.29 -3.91 3.63
C PRO A 26 3.67 -4.13 5.01
N ASN A 27 4.40 -3.75 6.06
CA ASN A 27 3.91 -3.77 7.43
C ASN A 27 2.58 -2.99 7.61
N SER A 28 2.41 -1.85 6.94
CA SER A 28 1.20 -1.02 6.92
C SER A 28 0.01 -1.77 6.35
N TYR A 29 0.23 -2.58 5.31
CA TYR A 29 -0.81 -3.44 4.73
C TYR A 29 -1.21 -4.55 5.69
N ARG A 30 -0.24 -5.14 6.40
CA ARG A 30 -0.53 -6.15 7.43
C ARG A 30 -1.23 -5.55 8.65
N ILE A 31 -1.04 -4.27 8.96
CA ILE A 31 -1.82 -3.55 9.98
C ILE A 31 -3.24 -3.26 9.46
N LEU A 32 -3.34 -2.75 8.22
CA LEU A 32 -4.60 -2.36 7.60
C LEU A 32 -5.52 -3.55 7.30
N ALA A 33 -4.95 -4.75 7.11
CA ALA A 33 -5.70 -5.99 6.87
C ALA A 33 -6.74 -6.31 7.96
N ARG A 34 -6.65 -5.69 9.15
CA ARG A 34 -7.67 -5.76 10.19
C ARG A 34 -8.98 -5.03 9.83
N SER A 35 -8.95 -4.14 8.83
CA SER A 35 -10.11 -3.50 8.21
C SER A 35 -10.21 -3.91 6.74
N PRO A 36 -10.86 -5.04 6.43
CA PRO A 36 -10.83 -5.63 5.10
C PRO A 36 -11.38 -4.73 3.99
N LEU A 37 -12.42 -3.96 4.29
CA LEU A 37 -13.03 -3.04 3.32
C LEU A 37 -12.08 -1.91 2.94
N THR A 38 -11.42 -1.29 3.94
CA THR A 38 -10.43 -0.24 3.71
C THR A 38 -9.20 -0.79 2.98
N ALA A 39 -8.73 -1.97 3.36
CA ALA A 39 -7.59 -2.64 2.74
C ALA A 39 -7.80 -2.85 1.22
N LYS A 40 -8.98 -3.35 0.83
CA LYS A 40 -9.33 -3.58 -0.59
C LYS A 40 -9.27 -2.31 -1.45
N MET A 41 -9.60 -1.15 -0.87
CA MET A 41 -9.55 0.14 -1.58
C MET A 41 -8.13 0.73 -1.71
N LEU A 42 -7.19 0.30 -0.86
CA LEU A 42 -5.85 0.88 -0.84
C LEU A 42 -5.01 0.51 -2.08
N LEU A 43 -5.16 -0.70 -2.59
CA LEU A 43 -4.44 -1.15 -3.79
C LEU A 43 -4.74 -0.28 -5.02
N PRO A 44 -6.01 -0.09 -5.45
CA PRO A 44 -6.31 0.77 -6.59
C PRO A 44 -5.95 2.24 -6.32
N PHE A 45 -6.10 2.71 -5.08
CA PHE A 45 -5.65 4.05 -4.69
C PHE A 45 -4.15 4.23 -4.92
N ASN A 46 -3.32 3.28 -4.47
CA ASN A 46 -1.86 3.34 -4.65
C ASN A 46 -1.43 3.20 -6.10
N ALA A 47 -2.17 2.44 -6.91
CA ALA A 47 -1.91 2.35 -8.35
C ALA A 47 -2.03 3.73 -9.04
N VAL A 48 -3.03 4.54 -8.66
CA VAL A 48 -3.25 5.87 -9.22
C VAL A 48 -2.35 6.93 -8.58
N MET A 49 -2.29 6.96 -7.25
CA MET A 49 -1.65 8.05 -6.51
C MET A 49 -0.15 7.87 -6.36
N GLN A 50 0.34 6.64 -6.19
CA GLN A 50 1.74 6.36 -5.90
C GLN A 50 2.50 5.79 -7.11
N ARG A 51 1.85 4.98 -7.95
CA ARG A 51 2.44 4.41 -9.17
C ARG A 51 2.12 5.26 -10.40
N GLU A 52 2.76 4.94 -11.50
CA GLU A 52 2.50 5.51 -12.82
C GLU A 52 1.38 4.79 -13.58
N ALA A 53 0.53 4.05 -12.86
CA ALA A 53 -0.58 3.32 -13.45
C ALA A 53 -1.84 4.19 -13.57
N ALA A 54 -2.87 3.65 -14.25
CA ALA A 54 -4.23 4.17 -14.25
C ALA A 54 -4.36 5.69 -14.60
N GLY A 55 -3.57 6.16 -15.56
CA GLY A 55 -3.67 7.55 -16.06
C GLY A 55 -2.94 8.58 -15.21
N SER A 56 -2.06 8.16 -14.30
CA SER A 56 -1.20 9.07 -13.54
C SER A 56 -0.36 9.99 -14.43
N LEU A 57 -0.32 11.28 -14.09
CA LEU A 57 0.44 12.30 -14.83
C LEU A 57 1.89 12.48 -14.35
N LEU A 58 2.14 12.24 -13.06
CA LEU A 58 3.46 12.46 -12.46
C LEU A 58 4.25 11.15 -12.41
N SER A 59 5.56 11.25 -12.57
CA SER A 59 6.44 10.11 -12.34
C SER A 59 6.44 9.68 -10.88
N SER A 60 6.64 8.38 -10.64
CA SER A 60 6.77 7.77 -9.33
C SER A 60 7.86 8.48 -8.52
N ARG A 61 8.94 8.92 -9.17
CA ARG A 61 10.02 9.69 -8.52
C ARG A 61 9.50 10.96 -7.85
N ILE A 62 8.73 11.79 -8.56
CA ILE A 62 8.19 13.04 -7.99
C ILE A 62 7.20 12.74 -6.87
N LYS A 63 6.32 11.76 -7.07
CA LYS A 63 5.33 11.33 -6.07
C LYS A 63 5.99 10.86 -4.78
N GLU A 64 7.02 10.03 -4.87
CA GLU A 64 7.78 9.57 -3.71
C GLU A 64 8.53 10.71 -3.00
N MET A 65 9.08 11.69 -3.74
CA MET A 65 9.67 12.88 -3.10
C MET A 65 8.64 13.67 -2.29
N VAL A 66 7.40 13.81 -2.79
CA VAL A 66 6.30 14.45 -2.05
C VAL A 66 5.94 13.64 -0.80
N ILE A 67 5.87 12.31 -0.92
CA ILE A 67 5.59 11.42 0.23
C ILE A 67 6.68 11.57 1.31
N ILE A 68 7.96 11.54 0.92
CA ILE A 68 9.08 11.69 1.85
C ILE A 68 9.05 13.06 2.53
N LYS A 69 8.87 14.14 1.77
CA LYS A 69 8.88 15.50 2.33
C LYS A 69 7.71 15.73 3.29
N THR A 70 6.52 15.28 2.93
CA THR A 70 5.34 15.42 3.79
C THR A 70 5.44 14.53 5.03
N SER A 71 5.94 13.30 4.89
CA SER A 71 6.19 12.39 6.02
C SER A 71 7.23 12.98 7.00
N HIS A 72 8.30 13.58 6.48
CA HIS A 72 9.32 14.23 7.31
C HIS A 72 8.75 15.42 8.09
N VAL A 73 7.97 16.30 7.43
CA VAL A 73 7.33 17.46 8.09
C VAL A 73 6.34 16.99 9.17
N ASN A 74 5.65 15.87 8.94
CA ASN A 74 4.68 15.32 9.89
C ASN A 74 5.31 14.42 10.98
N GLY A 75 6.63 14.24 11.00
CA GLY A 75 7.30 13.35 11.96
C GLY A 75 6.89 11.87 11.85
N CYS A 76 6.49 11.43 10.66
CA CYS A 76 6.03 10.05 10.43
C CYS A 76 7.23 9.08 10.41
N ALA A 77 7.35 8.28 11.47
CA ALA A 77 8.39 7.26 11.65
C ALA A 77 7.81 5.86 11.49
N TYR A 78 7.52 5.49 10.24
CA TYR A 78 7.02 4.17 9.86
C TYR A 78 8.14 3.19 9.49
#